data_AF-A0A2D9JJA4-F1
#
_entry.id   AF-A0A2D9JJA4-F1
#
_cell.length_a   1.000
_cell.length_b   1.000
_cell.length_c   1.000
_cell.angle_alpha   90.00
_cell.angle_beta   90.00
_cell.angle_gamma   90.00
#
_symmetry.space_group_name_H-M   'P 1'
#
loop_
_entity.id
_entity.type
_entity.pdbx_description
1 polymer ?
#
loop_
_entity_poly.entity_id
_entity_poly.type
_entity_poly.pdbx_seq_one_letter_code
_entity_poly.pdbx_strand_id
1 'polypeptide(L)'
;MAGLLVTVCKKREIVVASGVHEWLERCLPCTRRQEVKGGTMSQYNPGDWVVFAKQKWSASPGPRARVVSAARGGETYSYVVDKYWIVADRLENGLLQVKTRSGKEHLLAEHDARLRKPTLRERVVMRHKFPSRSVAEA
;
A
#
# COMPACT_ATOMS: atom_id res chain seq x y z
N MET A 1 -23.88 -21.50 -19.21
CA MET A 1 -23.05 -20.56 -19.98
C MET A 1 -21.82 -20.23 -19.15
N ALA A 2 -20.73 -20.96 -19.39
CA ALA A 2 -19.48 -20.84 -18.64
C ALA A 2 -18.59 -19.75 -19.26
N GLY A 3 -18.26 -18.72 -18.50
CA GLY A 3 -17.31 -17.68 -18.89
C GLY A 3 -15.89 -18.04 -18.46
N LEU A 4 -14.98 -18.07 -19.42
CA LEU A 4 -13.54 -18.29 -19.25
C LEU A 4 -12.91 -17.21 -18.35
N LEU A 5 -12.21 -17.63 -17.30
CA LEU A 5 -11.21 -16.81 -16.60
C LEU A 5 -9.84 -17.03 -17.27
N VAL A 6 -9.28 -15.98 -17.85
CA VAL A 6 -7.92 -15.98 -18.38
C VAL A 6 -6.95 -15.71 -17.22
N THR A 7 -6.33 -16.78 -16.70
CA THR A 7 -5.24 -16.69 -15.72
C THR A 7 -3.92 -16.53 -16.46
N VAL A 8 -3.35 -15.33 -16.49
CA VAL A 8 -1.96 -15.13 -16.94
C VAL A 8 -1.03 -15.57 -15.80
N CYS A 9 -0.73 -16.87 -15.76
CA CYS A 9 0.21 -17.48 -14.83
C CYS A 9 1.63 -17.34 -15.41
N LYS A 10 2.40 -16.35 -14.94
CA LYS A 10 3.79 -16.16 -15.36
C LYS A 10 4.68 -17.21 -14.67
N LYS A 11 4.92 -18.29 -15.40
CA LYS A 11 5.83 -19.41 -15.13
C LYS A 11 7.21 -18.92 -14.68
N ARG A 12 7.65 -19.32 -13.48
CA ARG A 12 9.06 -19.53 -13.16
C ARG A 12 9.19 -20.89 -12.48
N GLU A 13 9.87 -21.80 -13.16
CA GLU A 13 10.33 -23.08 -12.65
C GLU A 13 11.26 -22.86 -11.46
N ILE A 14 11.00 -23.61 -10.37
CA ILE A 14 12.00 -23.93 -9.36
C ILE A 14 12.02 -25.46 -9.29
N VAL A 15 13.11 -26.03 -9.77
CA VAL A 15 13.47 -27.43 -9.54
C VAL A 15 13.81 -27.56 -8.05
N VAL A 16 13.06 -28.38 -7.32
CA VAL A 16 13.41 -28.74 -5.93
C VAL A 16 13.71 -30.23 -5.90
N ALA A 17 14.99 -30.52 -5.72
CA ALA A 17 15.49 -31.85 -5.41
C ALA A 17 15.06 -32.26 -4.00
N SER A 18 14.57 -33.50 -3.90
CA SER A 18 14.65 -34.45 -2.79
C SER A 18 15.06 -33.96 -1.39
N GLY A 19 14.24 -34.32 -0.39
CA GLY A 19 14.81 -34.84 0.87
C GLY A 19 14.38 -34.17 2.17
N VAL A 20 13.32 -34.73 2.76
CA VAL A 20 13.11 -35.07 4.19
C VAL A 20 13.10 -33.98 5.30
N HIS A 21 12.15 -34.22 6.21
CA HIS A 21 11.97 -33.74 7.60
C HIS A 21 11.15 -32.46 7.83
N GLU A 22 9.83 -32.66 7.80
CA GLU A 22 8.89 -32.35 8.91
C GLU A 22 9.34 -31.24 9.87
N TRP A 23 9.09 -30.00 9.45
CA TRP A 23 9.04 -28.84 10.34
C TRP A 23 7.58 -28.54 10.65
N LEU A 24 7.23 -28.60 11.94
CA LEU A 24 5.91 -28.24 12.46
C LEU A 24 5.50 -26.85 11.95
N GLU A 25 4.49 -26.85 11.07
CA GLU A 25 3.79 -25.68 10.59
C GLU A 25 3.11 -24.94 11.73
N ARG A 26 3.70 -23.82 12.16
CA ARG A 26 2.95 -22.67 12.66
C ARG A 26 3.31 -21.43 11.86
N CYS A 27 3.10 -21.54 10.55
CA CYS A 27 2.84 -20.39 9.71
C CYS A 27 1.49 -19.81 10.13
N LEU A 28 1.49 -18.86 11.07
CA LEU A 28 0.40 -17.88 11.13
C LEU A 28 0.42 -17.14 9.79
N PRO A 29 -0.61 -17.21 8.93
CA PRO A 29 -0.73 -16.25 7.86
C PRO A 29 -1.03 -14.89 8.50
N CYS A 30 0.01 -14.12 8.84
CA CYS A 30 -0.12 -12.70 9.14
C CYS A 30 -0.29 -11.90 7.83
N THR A 31 -1.11 -12.41 6.91
CA THR A 31 -1.65 -11.64 5.81
C THR A 31 -3.05 -11.27 6.24
N ARG A 32 -3.16 -10.10 6.87
CA ARG A 32 -4.45 -9.41 7.04
C ARG A 32 -5.02 -9.20 5.65
N ARG A 33 -5.77 -10.19 5.14
CA ARG A 33 -6.62 -10.11 3.96
C ARG A 33 -7.62 -9.00 4.27
N GLN A 34 -7.41 -7.82 3.69
CA GLN A 34 -8.41 -6.77 3.77
C GLN A 34 -9.59 -7.24 2.93
N GLU A 35 -10.63 -7.72 3.62
CA GLU A 35 -11.93 -7.99 3.03
C GLU A 35 -12.58 -6.65 2.66
N VAL A 36 -12.67 -6.37 1.37
CA VAL A 36 -13.31 -5.18 0.82
C VAL A 36 -14.83 -5.36 0.91
N LYS A 37 -15.46 -4.77 1.92
CA LYS A 37 -16.93 -4.66 1.97
C LYS A 37 -17.37 -3.68 0.86
N GLY A 38 -18.02 -4.23 -0.15
CA GLY A 38 -18.61 -3.47 -1.24
C GLY A 38 -19.72 -2.54 -0.77
N GLY A 39 -19.78 -1.36 -1.41
CA GLY A 39 -20.99 -0.55 -1.45
C GLY A 39 -21.05 0.65 -0.50
N THR A 40 -20.06 1.55 -0.52
CA THR A 40 -20.33 2.96 -0.18
C THR A 40 -19.83 3.87 -1.29
N MET A 41 -20.51 5.02 -1.46
CA MET A 41 -20.14 6.03 -2.46
C MET A 41 -18.67 6.38 -2.35
N SER A 42 -18.00 6.40 -3.49
CA SER A 42 -16.55 6.58 -3.51
C SER A 42 -16.15 7.97 -3.04
N GLN A 43 -15.18 8.01 -2.13
CA GLN A 43 -14.65 9.25 -1.60
C GLN A 43 -13.54 9.82 -2.49
N TYR A 44 -12.98 9.03 -3.41
CA TYR A 44 -11.79 9.40 -4.20
C TYR A 44 -12.03 9.28 -5.69
N ASN A 45 -11.56 10.25 -6.46
CA ASN A 45 -11.58 10.23 -7.92
C ASN A 45 -10.15 10.07 -8.50
N PRO A 46 -9.99 9.48 -9.70
CA PRO A 46 -8.72 9.51 -10.42
C PRO A 46 -8.15 10.93 -10.53
N GLY A 47 -6.84 11.07 -10.31
CA GLY A 47 -6.15 12.36 -10.28
C GLY A 47 -6.19 13.09 -8.93
N ASP A 48 -6.95 12.59 -7.94
CA ASP A 48 -6.91 13.12 -6.58
C ASP A 48 -5.58 12.81 -5.90
N TRP A 49 -5.11 13.77 -5.11
CA TRP A 49 -3.98 13.55 -4.22
C TRP A 49 -4.44 12.88 -2.94
N VAL A 50 -3.63 11.93 -2.47
CA VAL A 50 -3.90 11.19 -1.24
C VAL A 50 -2.66 11.11 -0.37
N VAL A 51 -2.89 11.04 0.94
CA VAL A 51 -1.85 10.83 1.94
C VAL A 51 -2.09 9.50 2.62
N PHE A 52 -1.09 8.64 2.61
CA PHE A 52 -1.14 7.33 3.24
C PHE A 52 -0.16 7.23 4.41
N ALA A 53 -0.68 6.87 5.57
CA ALA A 53 0.08 6.66 6.80
C ALA A 53 0.73 5.27 6.83
N LYS A 54 1.99 5.15 6.40
CA LYS A 54 2.69 3.86 6.36
C LYS A 54 3.54 3.64 7.62
N GLN A 55 3.26 2.57 8.35
CA GLN A 55 4.11 2.11 9.45
C GLN A 55 5.41 1.50 8.92
N LYS A 56 6.51 1.78 9.63
CA LYS A 56 7.86 1.32 9.32
C LYS A 56 8.62 1.01 10.60
N TRP A 57 9.68 0.20 10.44
CA TRP A 57 10.62 -0.13 11.49
C TRP A 57 12.06 0.06 10.99
N SER A 58 12.90 0.75 11.76
CA SER A 58 14.34 0.85 11.53
C SER A 58 15.08 1.32 12.79
N ALA A 59 16.40 1.09 12.85
CA ALA A 59 17.24 1.56 13.95
C ALA A 59 17.40 3.09 13.96
N SER A 60 17.33 3.73 12.80
CA SER A 60 17.41 5.19 12.65
C SER A 60 16.15 5.72 11.95
N PRO A 61 15.19 6.33 12.68
CA PRO A 61 14.02 6.96 12.08
C PRO A 61 14.43 8.26 11.38
N GLY A 62 13.92 8.47 10.16
CA GLY A 62 14.22 9.68 9.39
C GLY A 62 13.42 10.91 9.88
N PRO A 63 13.75 12.14 9.43
CA PRO A 63 13.13 13.39 9.89
C PRO A 63 11.60 13.51 9.66
N ARG A 64 11.01 12.62 8.87
CA ARG A 64 9.55 12.59 8.60
C ARG A 64 8.82 11.52 9.41
N ALA A 65 9.52 10.82 10.30
CA ALA A 65 8.94 9.86 11.20
C ALA A 65 8.07 10.57 12.23
N ARG A 66 6.83 10.11 12.38
CA ARG A 66 5.90 10.54 13.43
C ARG A 66 5.50 9.35 14.28
N VAL A 67 5.04 9.61 15.50
CA VAL A 67 4.62 8.57 16.45
C VAL A 67 5.73 7.52 16.62
N VAL A 68 6.93 8.00 16.99
CA VAL A 68 8.11 7.16 17.17
C VAL A 68 8.01 6.45 18.52
N SER A 69 8.15 5.13 18.52
CA SER A 69 8.17 4.32 19.72
C SER A 69 9.32 3.33 19.66
N ALA A 70 10.14 3.31 20.70
CA ALA A 70 11.25 2.37 20.83
C ALA A 70 10.71 0.96 21.06
N ALA A 71 11.29 -0.02 20.38
CA ALA A 71 11.07 -1.42 20.71
C ALA A 71 11.59 -1.71 22.13
N ARG A 72 11.01 -2.72 22.80
CA ARG A 72 11.37 -3.08 24.18
C ARG A 72 12.87 -3.36 24.38
N GLY A 73 13.58 -3.81 23.35
CA GLY A 73 15.01 -4.07 23.36
C GLY A 73 15.91 -2.89 22.93
N GLY A 74 15.33 -1.73 22.57
CA GLY A 74 16.10 -0.52 22.24
C GLY A 74 16.80 -0.51 20.87
N GLU A 75 16.90 -1.64 20.17
CA GLU A 75 17.62 -1.74 18.89
C GLU A 75 16.89 -1.09 17.70
N THR A 76 15.56 -1.06 17.75
CA THR A 76 14.73 -0.58 16.64
C THR A 76 13.63 0.34 17.12
N TYR A 77 13.21 1.23 16.22
CA TYR A 77 12.09 2.11 16.42
C TYR A 77 10.97 1.72 15.47
N SER A 78 9.75 1.73 15.98
CA SER A 78 8.54 1.75 15.17
C SER A 78 8.09 3.19 14.97
N TYR A 79 7.72 3.53 13.74
CA TYR A 79 7.27 4.88 13.42
C TYR A 79 6.33 4.86 12.21
N VAL A 80 5.60 5.96 12.04
CA VAL A 80 4.72 6.16 10.89
C VAL A 80 5.32 7.22 9.98
N VAL A 81 5.22 7.01 8.67
CA VAL A 81 5.64 7.97 7.65
C VAL A 81 4.50 8.24 6.71
N ASP A 82 4.16 9.51 6.56
CA ASP A 82 3.18 9.93 5.56
C ASP A 82 3.78 9.87 4.16
N LYS A 83 3.02 9.24 3.26
CA LYS A 83 3.35 9.05 1.85
C LYS A 83 2.36 9.82 1.00
N TYR A 84 2.89 10.62 0.09
CA TYR A 84 2.12 11.49 -0.80
C TYR A 84 2.01 10.81 -2.17
N TRP A 85 0.80 10.41 -2.54
CA TRP A 85 0.51 9.66 -3.76
C TRP A 85 -0.61 10.32 -4.55
N ILE A 86 -0.81 9.86 -5.79
CA ILE A 86 -1.93 10.25 -6.64
C ILE A 86 -2.78 9.02 -6.92
N VAL A 87 -4.10 9.18 -6.97
CA VAL A 87 -5.00 8.13 -7.43
C VAL A 87 -4.85 8.03 -8.95
N ALA A 88 -4.45 6.86 -9.43
CA ALA A 88 -4.36 6.57 -10.85
C ALA A 88 -5.70 6.08 -11.37
N ASP A 89 -6.28 5.08 -10.69
CA ASP A 89 -7.57 4.51 -11.08
C ASP A 89 -8.33 3.94 -9.88
N ARG A 90 -9.63 3.70 -10.06
CA ARG A 90 -10.52 3.07 -9.09
C ARG A 90 -11.02 1.74 -9.65
N LEU A 91 -10.76 0.67 -8.90
CA LEU A 91 -11.22 -0.66 -9.26
C LEU A 91 -12.63 -0.90 -8.70
N GLU A 92 -13.41 -1.71 -9.41
CA GLU A 92 -14.80 -2.06 -9.06
C GLU A 92 -14.92 -2.80 -7.73
N ASN A 93 -13.85 -3.45 -7.28
CA ASN A 93 -13.78 -4.19 -6.01
C ASN A 93 -13.54 -3.29 -4.77
N GLY A 94 -13.63 -1.96 -4.89
CA GLY A 94 -13.37 -1.04 -3.78
C GLY A 94 -11.89 -0.86 -3.44
N LEU A 95 -11.01 -1.25 -4.37
CA LEU A 95 -9.59 -0.92 -4.31
C LEU A 95 -9.30 0.34 -5.15
N LEU A 96 -8.29 1.08 -4.71
CA LEU A 96 -7.73 2.23 -5.40
C LEU A 96 -6.34 1.87 -5.88
N GLN A 97 -6.08 2.09 -7.16
CA GLN A 97 -4.73 2.07 -7.72
C GLN A 97 -4.12 3.44 -7.50
N VAL A 98 -3.03 3.48 -6.75
CA VAL A 98 -2.32 4.72 -6.41
C VAL A 98 -0.90 4.65 -6.93
N LYS A 99 -0.42 5.79 -7.44
CA LYS A 99 0.92 5.93 -7.98
C LYS A 99 1.76 6.84 -7.11
N THR A 100 3.01 6.43 -6.93
CA THR A 100 4.03 7.25 -6.27
C THR A 100 4.66 8.22 -7.27
N ARG A 101 5.40 9.21 -6.78
CA ARG A 101 6.15 10.14 -7.65
C ARG A 101 7.14 9.42 -8.58
N SER A 102 7.63 8.25 -8.18
CA SER A 102 8.55 7.43 -8.98
C SER A 102 7.83 6.54 -9.99
N GLY A 103 6.50 6.64 -10.13
CA GLY A 103 5.70 5.78 -11.01
C GLY A 103 5.38 4.40 -10.44
N LYS A 104 5.86 4.06 -9.23
CA LYS A 104 5.50 2.79 -8.60
C LYS A 104 4.01 2.76 -8.25
N GLU A 105 3.35 1.67 -8.61
CA GLU A 105 1.94 1.44 -8.35
C GLU A 105 1.72 0.64 -7.06
N HIS A 106 0.63 0.95 -6.37
CA HIS A 106 0.16 0.22 -5.20
C HIS A 106 -1.36 0.11 -5.24
N LEU A 107 -1.89 -0.96 -4.67
CA LEU A 107 -3.31 -1.16 -4.45
C LEU A 107 -3.63 -0.89 -2.97
N LEU A 108 -4.62 -0.06 -2.70
CA LEU A 108 -5.10 0.25 -1.35
C LEU A 108 -6.62 0.05 -1.29
N ALA A 109 -7.15 -0.36 -0.14
CA ALA A 109 -8.59 -0.29 0.09
C ALA A 109 -9.05 1.17 0.19
N GLU A 110 -10.16 1.50 -0.48
CA GLU A 110 -10.75 2.83 -0.45
C GLU A 110 -11.09 3.31 0.97
N HIS A 111 -11.47 2.38 1.85
CA HIS A 111 -11.87 2.63 3.23
C HIS A 111 -10.79 2.34 4.26
N ASP A 112 -9.51 2.25 3.86
CA ASP A 112 -8.42 2.11 4.83
C ASP A 112 -8.34 3.39 5.69
N ALA A 113 -8.44 3.24 7.02
CA ALA A 113 -8.34 4.35 7.97
C ALA A 113 -6.99 5.11 7.89
N ARG A 114 -5.96 4.51 7.28
CA ARG A 114 -4.65 5.14 7.05
C ARG A 114 -4.61 6.03 5.81
N LEU A 115 -5.62 5.91 4.94
CA LEU A 115 -5.76 6.71 3.73
C LEU A 115 -6.64 7.92 4.01
N ARG A 116 -6.13 9.10 3.64
CA ARG A 116 -6.89 10.35 3.77
C ARG A 116 -6.62 11.30 2.61
N LYS A 117 -7.52 12.24 2.40
CA LYS A 117 -7.25 13.41 1.56
C LYS A 117 -6.24 14.34 2.25
N PRO A 118 -5.36 15.00 1.49
CA PRO A 118 -4.49 16.03 2.03
C PRO A 118 -5.32 17.24 2.46
N THR A 119 -4.93 17.86 3.56
CA THR A 119 -5.48 19.14 4.02
C THR A 119 -5.12 20.26 3.04
N LEU A 120 -5.86 21.36 3.05
CA LEU A 120 -5.58 22.51 2.16
C LEU A 120 -4.15 23.03 2.31
N ARG A 121 -3.63 23.11 3.54
CA ARG A 121 -2.25 23.51 3.82
C ARG A 121 -1.24 22.55 3.19
N GLU A 122 -1.48 21.24 3.29
CA GLU A 122 -0.61 20.23 2.67
C GLU A 122 -0.65 20.32 1.15
N ARG A 123 -1.82 20.58 0.55
CA ARG A 123 -1.95 20.77 -0.90
C ARG A 123 -1.11 21.94 -1.43
N VAL A 124 -0.90 22.98 -0.63
CA VAL A 124 -0.07 24.13 -0.99
C VAL A 124 1.40 23.90 -0.63
N VAL A 125 1.72 23.61 0.63
CA VAL A 125 3.11 23.51 1.13
C VAL A 125 3.82 22.26 0.59
N MET A 126 3.11 21.13 0.56
CA MET A 126 3.67 19.84 0.13
C MET A 126 3.40 19.57 -1.35
N ARG A 127 2.98 20.59 -2.14
CA ARG A 127 2.68 20.46 -3.58
C ARG A 127 3.81 19.75 -4.34
N HIS A 128 5.05 20.11 -4.07
CA HIS A 128 6.25 19.54 -4.68
C HIS A 128 6.49 18.05 -4.35
N LYS A 129 5.83 17.52 -3.31
CA LYS A 129 5.93 16.10 -2.93
C LYS A 129 4.90 15.24 -3.61
N PHE A 130 3.78 15.83 -4.06
CA PHE A 130 2.76 15.09 -4.78
C PHE A 130 3.24 14.77 -6.20
N PRO A 131 2.89 13.58 -6.73
CA PRO A 131 3.09 13.28 -8.13
C PRO A 131 2.31 14.26 -9.02
N SER A 132 2.84 14.54 -10.21
CA SER A 132 2.10 15.24 -11.25
C SER A 132 0.95 14.35 -11.75
N ARG A 133 -0.09 14.98 -12.31
CA ARG A 133 -1.21 14.26 -12.95
C ARG A 133 -0.75 13.38 -14.10
N SER A 134 0.29 13.78 -14.83
CA SER A 134 0.88 12.96 -15.90
C SER A 134 1.36 11.58 -15.41
N VAL A 135 1.77 11.45 -14.15
CA VAL A 135 2.18 10.16 -13.58
C VAL A 135 0.97 9.28 -13.24
N ALA A 136 -0.21 9.86 -13.02
CA ALA A 136 -1.44 9.07 -12.84
C ALA A 136 -1.84 8.39 -14.14
N GLU A 137 -1.75 9.14 -15.25
CA GLU A 137 -2.19 8.75 -16.59
C GLU A 137 -1.19 7.83 -17.33
N ALA A 138 0.10 7.93 -17.00
CA ALA A 138 1.18 7.12 -17.61
C ALA A 138 1.29 5.73 -16.98
#